data_AF-A0A0U5CBB4-F1
#
_entry.id   AF-A0A0U5CBB4-F1
#
_cell.length_a   1.000
_cell.length_b   1.000
_cell.length_c   1.000
_cell.angle_alpha   90.00
_cell.angle_beta   90.00
_cell.angle_gamma   90.00
#
_symmetry.space_group_name_H-M   'P 1'
#
loop_
_entity.id
_entity.type
_entity.pdbx_description
1 polymer ?
#
loop_
_entity_poly.entity_id
_entity_poly.type
_entity_poly.pdbx_seq_one_letter_code
_entity_poly.pdbx_strand_id
1 'polypeptide(L)'
;MRIRFPSRPLLSSPTSSCRRGFYHAFPRARIPNHPIFENSLEKTLEEHRSANRQSLIRKVKVGPRCKGEQRPWLVHVGPHAFPSGFSQLDAEIRALERYMTPTSLETEAIHQVVSEITQIVDKSVRCPLQIIGSRRTGFQMSHSTLDLMLHVTDPARSPNSIRKPSATRLKNLRHYRKLLVAVSSALKQDPNYTVNIDEAPKPGSTAIHRPTGLQIHLSCGEELPAYIEYTQDFLAEYPSLRPLYITTRLILETRGLFGSAKFSIDPVALQTILAAFLKINHGRFPRSTAGASYAEPLLAFLHTFGSGIDLTTTGVAVDPPGFFNADSVKAAAATPTTPSTEYDAEDDLPAHIRGQRALITAKKNAAVQGNKALAERLCVQDPANYLRDLGGSCMRTVEIQSAFENAYTRLSAAIDNWEPSDPRDGGPLSRSILSSALRANFEDFEARRTKIVGNGEPSDQPLGTRK
;
A
#
# COMPACT_ATOMS: atom_id res chain seq x y z
N MET A 1 -1.82 58.97 56.01
CA MET A 1 -2.27 57.68 56.57
C MET A 1 -1.47 56.57 55.88
N ARG A 2 -0.36 56.15 56.50
CA ARG A 2 0.62 55.19 55.96
C ARG A 2 0.45 53.89 56.75
N ILE A 3 0.16 52.78 56.08
CA ILE A 3 0.12 51.47 56.73
C ILE A 3 1.28 50.63 56.19
N ARG A 4 2.16 50.28 57.14
CA ARG A 4 3.35 49.46 57.00
C ARG A 4 2.96 47.98 56.97
N PHE A 5 3.72 47.20 56.20
CA PHE A 5 3.80 45.74 56.33
C PHE A 5 4.46 45.34 57.66
N PRO A 6 4.18 44.10 58.12
CA PRO A 6 5.27 43.27 58.63
C PRO A 6 5.26 41.83 58.09
N SER A 7 6.44 41.44 57.61
CA SER A 7 7.26 40.31 58.07
C SER A 7 6.70 38.88 58.14
N ARG A 8 7.28 38.03 57.28
CA ARG A 8 7.33 36.55 57.33
C ARG A 8 7.73 35.98 58.69
N PRO A 9 7.43 34.68 58.89
CA PRO A 9 8.44 33.73 59.33
C PRO A 9 8.68 32.56 58.35
N LEU A 10 9.93 32.08 58.37
CA LEU A 10 10.50 30.85 57.81
C LEU A 10 9.92 29.63 58.59
N LEU A 11 9.67 28.42 58.09
CA LEU A 11 10.55 27.41 57.45
C LEU A 11 9.67 26.18 57.17
N SER A 12 9.86 25.50 56.02
CA SER A 12 10.03 24.02 55.91
C SER A 12 9.79 23.56 54.46
N SER A 13 10.88 23.28 53.75
CA SER A 13 10.92 22.29 52.65
C SER A 13 10.84 20.86 53.25
N PRO A 14 10.49 19.78 52.50
CA PRO A 14 10.76 19.60 51.07
C PRO A 14 9.69 18.85 50.25
N THR A 15 9.95 18.81 48.93
CA THR A 15 9.76 17.70 47.97
C THR A 15 8.90 17.98 46.74
N SER A 16 9.56 17.75 45.60
CA SER A 16 9.01 17.11 44.39
C SER A 16 8.10 17.92 43.46
N SER A 17 8.77 18.59 42.52
CA SER A 17 8.55 18.50 41.07
C SER A 17 7.09 18.34 40.57
N CYS A 18 6.48 19.46 40.18
CA CYS A 18 5.49 19.47 39.11
C CYS A 18 6.06 20.21 37.89
N ARG A 19 7.02 19.56 37.20
CA ARG A 19 7.31 19.90 35.81
C ARG A 19 6.35 19.10 34.94
N ARG A 20 5.30 19.77 34.44
CA ARG A 20 4.53 19.30 33.29
C ARG A 20 5.48 19.20 32.11
N GLY A 21 5.84 17.98 31.76
CA GLY A 21 6.51 17.64 30.51
C GLY A 21 5.81 16.41 29.95
N PHE A 22 4.68 16.61 29.28
CA PHE A 22 4.05 15.55 28.49
C PHE A 22 4.77 15.42 27.15
N TYR A 23 6.04 15.00 27.20
CA TYR A 23 6.64 14.35 26.05
C TYR A 23 5.99 12.97 25.95
N HIS A 24 4.99 12.83 25.08
CA HIS A 24 4.59 11.51 24.63
C HIS A 24 5.78 10.89 23.90
N ALA A 25 6.54 10.10 24.65
CA ALA A 25 7.52 9.18 24.13
C ALA A 25 6.78 8.26 23.15
N PHE A 26 7.05 8.46 21.86
CA PHE A 26 6.84 7.44 20.85
C PHE A 26 7.36 6.12 21.42
N PRO A 27 6.57 5.03 21.41
CA PRO A 27 7.16 3.72 21.57
C PRO A 27 8.26 3.63 20.52
N ARG A 28 9.51 3.50 20.98
CA ARG A 28 10.65 3.13 20.13
C ARG A 28 10.26 1.85 19.40
N ALA A 29 9.66 2.00 18.22
CA ALA A 29 9.61 0.93 17.25
C ALA A 29 11.06 0.76 16.80
N ARG A 30 11.79 -0.16 17.45
CA ARG A 30 12.93 -0.81 16.81
C ARG A 30 12.34 -1.58 15.63
N ILE A 31 12.15 -0.89 14.50
CA ILE A 31 11.94 -1.53 13.21
C ILE A 31 13.29 -2.15 12.88
N PRO A 32 13.37 -3.47 12.61
CA PRO A 32 14.64 -4.10 12.28
C PRO A 32 15.27 -3.42 11.05
N ASN A 33 16.53 -3.06 11.26
CA ASN A 33 17.48 -2.43 10.35
C ASN A 33 17.39 -2.85 8.88
N HIS A 34 17.45 -1.82 8.03
CA HIS A 34 18.11 -1.66 6.72
C HIS A 34 17.94 -2.73 5.60
N PRO A 35 17.83 -2.30 4.32
CA PRO A 35 17.93 -3.19 3.15
C PRO A 35 19.33 -3.79 2.97
N ILE A 36 20.31 -3.31 3.75
CA ILE A 36 21.66 -3.84 3.86
C ILE A 36 21.87 -4.17 5.32
N PHE A 37 21.95 -5.46 5.65
CA PHE A 37 22.52 -5.84 6.94
C PHE A 37 24.01 -5.48 6.84
N GLU A 38 24.40 -4.35 7.42
CA GLU A 38 25.79 -3.83 7.39
C GLU A 38 26.80 -4.90 7.82
N ASN A 39 26.36 -5.83 8.66
CA ASN A 39 27.16 -6.93 9.19
C ASN A 39 26.91 -8.30 8.51
N SER A 40 26.09 -8.37 7.44
CA SER A 40 25.81 -9.62 6.72
C SER A 40 25.33 -9.39 5.27
N LEU A 41 26.27 -9.46 4.34
CA LEU A 41 25.98 -9.47 2.90
C LEU A 41 25.11 -10.69 2.51
N GLU A 42 25.35 -11.85 3.11
CA GLU A 42 24.59 -13.08 2.84
C GLU A 42 23.10 -12.90 3.18
N LYS A 43 22.81 -12.37 4.36
CA LYS A 43 21.43 -12.10 4.79
C LYS A 43 20.76 -11.05 3.90
N THR A 44 21.52 -10.04 3.48
CA THR A 44 21.06 -9.02 2.52
C THR A 44 20.67 -9.64 1.18
N LEU A 45 21.53 -10.51 0.65
CA LEU A 45 21.30 -11.19 -0.63
C LEU A 45 20.17 -12.20 -0.56
N GLU A 46 20.07 -12.96 0.53
CA GLU A 46 19.01 -13.96 0.69
C GLU A 46 17.63 -13.31 0.83
N GLU A 47 17.56 -12.13 1.46
CA GLU A 47 16.34 -11.35 1.55
C GLU A 47 15.96 -10.74 0.19
N HIS A 48 16.93 -10.21 -0.56
CA HIS A 48 16.70 -9.78 -1.95
C HIS A 48 16.23 -10.96 -2.83
N ARG A 49 16.80 -12.15 -2.66
CA ARG A 49 16.36 -13.37 -3.34
C ARG A 49 14.96 -13.77 -2.91
N SER A 50 14.64 -13.69 -1.63
CA SER A 50 13.31 -14.01 -1.09
C SER A 50 12.23 -13.07 -1.62
N ALA A 51 12.48 -11.75 -1.60
CA ALA A 51 11.60 -10.76 -2.21
C ALA A 51 11.39 -10.99 -3.71
N ASN A 52 12.46 -11.35 -4.43
CA ASN A 52 12.36 -11.71 -5.86
C ASN A 52 11.59 -13.03 -6.09
N ARG A 53 11.71 -14.02 -5.19
CA ARG A 53 10.96 -15.28 -5.26
C ARG A 53 9.46 -15.09 -5.00
N GLN A 54 9.08 -14.10 -4.19
CA GLN A 54 7.68 -13.76 -3.92
C GLN A 54 7.00 -13.02 -5.08
N SER A 55 7.77 -12.41 -6.00
CA SER A 55 7.21 -11.78 -7.19
C SER A 55 6.87 -12.81 -8.28
N LEU A 56 5.59 -12.84 -8.66
CA LEU A 56 5.06 -13.70 -9.72
C LEU A 56 5.23 -13.08 -11.11
N ILE A 57 5.48 -11.77 -11.18
CA ILE A 57 5.66 -11.04 -12.43
C ILE A 57 7.03 -10.42 -12.38
N ARG A 58 7.96 -11.00 -13.13
CA ARG A 58 9.39 -10.68 -13.03
C ARG A 58 9.85 -9.83 -14.18
N LYS A 59 10.73 -8.88 -13.92
CA LYS A 59 11.45 -8.17 -14.97
C LYS A 59 12.38 -9.13 -15.72
N VAL A 60 12.32 -9.10 -17.04
CA VAL A 60 13.19 -9.88 -17.93
C VAL A 60 14.58 -9.25 -17.94
N LYS A 61 15.59 -10.05 -17.58
CA LYS A 61 17.01 -9.72 -17.78
C LYS A 61 17.40 -10.08 -19.21
N VAL A 62 18.30 -9.32 -19.82
CA VAL A 62 18.87 -9.68 -21.12
C VAL A 62 19.98 -10.69 -20.87
N GLY A 63 19.82 -11.92 -21.34
CA GLY A 63 20.80 -12.99 -21.17
C GLY A 63 20.42 -14.27 -21.93
N PRO A 64 21.40 -15.14 -22.27
CA PRO A 64 21.21 -16.27 -23.19
C PRO A 64 20.29 -17.40 -22.68
N ARG A 65 19.84 -17.34 -21.42
CA ARG A 65 18.89 -18.29 -20.80
C ARG A 65 17.59 -17.62 -20.31
N CYS A 66 17.35 -16.36 -20.65
CA CYS A 66 16.20 -15.63 -20.14
C CYS A 66 14.95 -15.92 -20.98
N LYS A 67 13.90 -16.44 -20.33
CA LYS A 67 12.58 -16.58 -20.93
C LYS A 67 12.06 -15.21 -21.37
N GLY A 68 11.44 -15.16 -22.54
CA GLY A 68 11.12 -13.93 -23.25
C GLY A 68 10.19 -12.96 -22.50
N GLU A 69 10.23 -11.69 -22.90
CA GLU A 69 9.22 -10.69 -22.55
C GLU A 69 7.85 -11.13 -23.08
N GLN A 70 6.83 -11.05 -22.22
CA GLN A 70 5.47 -11.48 -22.55
C GLN A 70 4.52 -10.29 -22.48
N ARG A 71 3.50 -10.32 -23.34
CA ARG A 71 2.50 -9.27 -23.50
C ARG A 71 1.07 -9.83 -23.54
N PRO A 72 0.68 -10.65 -22.55
CA PRO A 72 -0.56 -11.42 -22.61
C PRO A 72 -1.82 -10.54 -22.64
N TRP A 73 -1.76 -9.31 -22.12
CA TRP A 73 -2.88 -8.38 -22.17
C TRP A 73 -3.24 -7.93 -23.59
N LEU A 74 -2.33 -8.03 -24.57
CA LEU A 74 -2.60 -7.58 -25.94
C LEU A 74 -3.78 -8.32 -26.59
N VAL A 75 -4.11 -9.52 -26.12
CA VAL A 75 -5.32 -10.25 -26.55
C VAL A 75 -6.61 -9.43 -26.34
N HIS A 76 -6.60 -8.43 -25.45
CA HIS A 76 -7.74 -7.56 -25.16
C HIS A 76 -7.70 -6.18 -25.82
N VAL A 77 -6.66 -5.86 -26.60
CA VAL A 77 -6.49 -4.56 -27.28
C VAL A 77 -7.34 -4.45 -28.55
N GLY A 78 -7.78 -5.60 -29.10
CA GLY A 78 -8.60 -5.66 -30.32
C GLY A 78 -7.76 -5.51 -31.60
N PRO A 79 -8.35 -5.80 -32.78
CA PRO A 79 -7.60 -5.88 -34.05
C PRO A 79 -7.39 -4.53 -34.75
N HIS A 80 -7.80 -3.41 -34.14
CA HIS A 80 -7.81 -2.10 -34.79
C HIS A 80 -6.43 -1.45 -34.71
N ALA A 81 -6.02 -0.78 -35.79
CA ALA A 81 -4.86 0.10 -35.76
C ALA A 81 -5.19 1.39 -34.99
N PHE A 82 -4.25 1.84 -34.16
CA PHE A 82 -4.42 3.06 -33.36
C PHE A 82 -3.74 4.24 -34.04
N PRO A 83 -4.42 5.40 -34.13
CA PRO A 83 -3.93 6.56 -34.86
C PRO A 83 -2.75 7.26 -34.18
N SER A 84 -2.53 7.02 -32.89
CA SER A 84 -1.45 7.62 -32.12
C SER A 84 -0.94 6.68 -31.04
N GLY A 85 0.30 6.91 -30.59
CA GLY A 85 0.88 6.18 -29.46
C GLY A 85 0.10 6.38 -28.16
N PHE A 86 -0.50 7.56 -27.96
CA PHE A 86 -1.40 7.80 -26.82
C PHE A 86 -2.63 6.90 -26.87
N SER A 87 -3.29 6.79 -28.03
CA SER A 87 -4.47 5.93 -28.20
C SER A 87 -4.13 4.44 -28.01
N GLN A 88 -2.96 4.01 -28.49
CA GLN A 88 -2.45 2.65 -28.26
C GLN A 88 -2.21 2.42 -26.76
N LEU A 89 -1.51 3.33 -26.08
CA LEU A 89 -1.23 3.19 -24.65
C LEU A 89 -2.51 3.17 -23.82
N ASP A 90 -3.51 3.98 -24.16
CA ASP A 90 -4.84 3.95 -23.54
C ASP A 90 -5.51 2.58 -23.68
N ALA A 91 -5.45 1.98 -24.86
CA ALA A 91 -6.01 0.66 -25.12
C ALA A 91 -5.26 -0.44 -24.35
N GLU A 92 -3.93 -0.36 -24.30
CA GLU A 92 -3.09 -1.28 -23.54
C GLU A 92 -3.32 -1.20 -22.04
N ILE A 93 -3.51 0.00 -21.47
CA ILE A 93 -3.82 0.16 -20.04
C ILE A 93 -5.18 -0.48 -19.70
N ARG A 94 -6.22 -0.29 -20.53
CA ARG A 94 -7.52 -0.96 -20.36
C ARG A 94 -7.39 -2.48 -20.48
N ALA A 95 -6.65 -2.93 -21.48
CA ALA A 95 -6.42 -4.33 -21.72
C ALA A 95 -5.67 -4.99 -20.55
N LEU A 96 -4.69 -4.30 -19.98
CA LEU A 96 -3.95 -4.75 -18.81
C LEU A 96 -4.85 -4.81 -17.57
N GLU A 97 -5.69 -3.80 -17.33
CA GLU A 97 -6.67 -3.85 -16.24
C GLU A 97 -7.57 -5.09 -16.37
N ARG A 98 -8.14 -5.35 -17.55
CA ARG A 98 -8.98 -6.52 -17.80
C ARG A 98 -8.23 -7.82 -17.53
N TYR A 99 -7.02 -7.94 -18.07
CA TYR A 99 -6.18 -9.13 -17.93
C TYR A 99 -5.83 -9.44 -16.46
N MET A 100 -5.51 -8.40 -15.68
CA MET A 100 -5.11 -8.54 -14.27
C MET A 100 -6.29 -8.67 -13.29
N THR A 101 -7.52 -8.39 -13.74
CA THR A 101 -8.72 -8.51 -12.92
C THR A 101 -9.06 -10.00 -12.72
N PRO A 102 -9.39 -10.43 -11.48
CA PRO A 102 -9.80 -11.81 -11.24
C PRO A 102 -10.99 -12.21 -12.11
N THR A 103 -10.95 -13.40 -12.70
CA THR A 103 -12.10 -13.98 -13.39
C THR A 103 -13.17 -14.42 -12.39
N SER A 104 -14.38 -14.73 -12.88
CA SER A 104 -15.45 -15.29 -12.05
C SER A 104 -15.04 -16.63 -11.43
N LEU A 105 -14.32 -17.48 -12.18
CA LEU A 105 -13.81 -18.76 -11.67
C LEU A 105 -12.75 -18.56 -10.59
N GLU A 106 -11.82 -17.61 -10.78
CA GLU A 106 -10.84 -17.26 -9.75
C GLU A 106 -11.54 -16.74 -8.49
N THR A 107 -12.57 -15.90 -8.65
CA THR A 107 -13.34 -15.35 -7.54
C THR A 107 -14.07 -16.43 -6.76
N GLU A 108 -14.69 -17.39 -7.44
CA GLU A 108 -15.40 -18.51 -6.81
C GLU A 108 -14.44 -19.40 -6.01
N ALA A 109 -13.29 -19.78 -6.60
CA ALA A 109 -12.26 -20.55 -5.90
C ALA A 109 -11.73 -19.81 -4.65
N ILE A 110 -11.62 -18.48 -4.71
CA ILE A 110 -11.24 -17.68 -3.55
C ILE A 110 -12.34 -17.67 -2.48
N HIS A 111 -13.62 -17.62 -2.85
CA HIS A 111 -14.72 -17.74 -1.90
C HIS A 111 -14.73 -19.09 -1.17
N GLN A 112 -14.40 -20.18 -1.88
CA GLN A 112 -14.22 -21.51 -1.29
C GLN A 112 -13.11 -21.50 -0.24
N VAL A 113 -11.93 -20.94 -0.56
CA VAL A 113 -10.82 -20.80 0.41
C VAL A 113 -11.23 -19.94 1.62
N VAL A 114 -11.98 -18.85 1.41
CA VAL A 114 -12.50 -18.03 2.52
C VAL A 114 -13.44 -18.84 3.41
N SER A 115 -14.32 -19.66 2.82
CA SER A 115 -15.24 -20.54 3.56
C SER A 115 -14.47 -21.56 4.39
N GLU A 116 -13.45 -22.21 3.83
CA GLU A 116 -12.57 -23.14 4.55
C GLU A 116 -11.87 -22.47 5.74
N ILE A 117 -11.25 -21.31 5.52
CA ILE A 117 -10.57 -20.57 6.60
C ILE A 117 -11.58 -20.18 7.67
N THR A 118 -12.78 -19.75 7.28
CA THR A 118 -13.84 -19.39 8.24
C THR A 118 -14.21 -20.59 9.12
N GLN A 119 -14.34 -21.80 8.55
CA GLN A 119 -14.60 -23.01 9.33
C GLN A 119 -13.45 -23.37 10.29
N ILE A 120 -12.19 -23.16 9.88
CA ILE A 120 -11.01 -23.37 10.75
C ILE A 120 -10.98 -22.34 11.89
N VAL A 121 -11.29 -21.08 11.56
CA VAL A 121 -11.38 -19.98 12.52
C VAL A 121 -12.49 -20.25 13.53
N ASP A 122 -13.70 -20.60 13.11
CA ASP A 122 -14.85 -20.85 14.00
C ASP A 122 -14.60 -22.00 15.00
N LYS A 123 -13.83 -23.01 14.59
CA LYS A 123 -13.42 -24.12 15.48
C LYS A 123 -12.36 -23.71 16.51
N SER A 124 -11.56 -22.68 16.22
CA SER A 124 -10.41 -22.27 17.04
C SER A 124 -10.67 -21.03 17.89
N VAL A 125 -11.32 -20.02 17.34
CA VAL A 125 -11.66 -18.74 17.97
C VAL A 125 -13.07 -18.33 17.59
N ARG A 126 -13.87 -17.90 18.58
CA ARG A 126 -15.25 -17.41 18.34
C ARG A 126 -15.24 -15.93 17.94
N CYS A 127 -14.57 -15.61 16.84
CA CYS A 127 -14.48 -14.24 16.31
C CYS A 127 -14.86 -14.23 14.83
N PRO A 128 -15.79 -13.37 14.40
CA PRO A 128 -16.18 -13.33 12.99
C PRO A 128 -15.02 -12.85 12.12
N LEU A 129 -14.85 -13.52 10.98
CA LEU A 129 -13.82 -13.21 10.00
C LEU A 129 -14.39 -12.29 8.93
N GLN A 130 -13.65 -11.23 8.59
CA GLN A 130 -14.05 -10.25 7.59
C GLN A 130 -12.98 -10.08 6.50
N ILE A 131 -13.41 -10.02 5.25
CA ILE A 131 -12.54 -9.63 4.14
C ILE A 131 -12.26 -8.13 4.23
N ILE A 132 -10.99 -7.75 4.08
CA ILE A 132 -10.51 -6.36 4.03
C ILE A 132 -9.56 -6.18 2.82
N GLY A 133 -8.82 -5.07 2.77
CA GLY A 133 -7.80 -4.83 1.76
C GLY A 133 -8.35 -4.73 0.34
N SER A 134 -7.56 -5.17 -0.63
CA SER A 134 -7.81 -4.94 -2.07
C SER A 134 -9.16 -5.47 -2.58
N ARG A 135 -9.68 -6.55 -1.99
CA ARG A 135 -10.98 -7.13 -2.36
C ARG A 135 -12.15 -6.28 -1.91
N ARG A 136 -12.02 -5.66 -0.73
CA ARG A 136 -13.04 -4.78 -0.18
C ARG A 136 -13.01 -3.40 -0.82
N THR A 137 -11.83 -2.90 -1.16
CA THR A 137 -11.67 -1.57 -1.76
C THR A 137 -11.87 -1.53 -3.28
N GLY A 138 -12.03 -2.69 -3.93
CA GLY A 138 -12.18 -2.74 -5.38
C GLY A 138 -10.88 -2.58 -6.16
N PHE A 139 -9.73 -2.89 -5.54
CA PHE A 139 -8.38 -2.88 -6.16
C PHE A 139 -7.79 -4.28 -6.35
N GLN A 140 -8.61 -5.32 -6.20
CA GLN A 140 -8.15 -6.70 -6.35
C GLN A 140 -7.62 -6.98 -7.76
N MET A 141 -6.54 -7.75 -7.78
CA MET A 141 -5.92 -8.38 -8.96
C MET A 141 -5.80 -9.89 -8.70
N SER A 142 -5.69 -10.72 -9.74
CA SER A 142 -5.69 -12.20 -9.60
C SER A 142 -4.65 -12.73 -8.61
N HIS A 143 -3.50 -12.05 -8.49
CA HIS A 143 -2.42 -12.44 -7.58
C HIS A 143 -2.39 -11.68 -6.25
N SER A 144 -3.37 -10.81 -5.98
CA SER A 144 -3.41 -10.05 -4.73
C SER A 144 -3.54 -10.95 -3.51
N THR A 145 -2.92 -10.53 -2.41
CA THR A 145 -3.05 -11.16 -1.10
C THR A 145 -4.50 -11.12 -0.63
N LEU A 146 -4.96 -12.21 -0.01
CA LEU A 146 -6.25 -12.28 0.65
C LEU A 146 -6.11 -11.74 2.07
N ASP A 147 -6.48 -10.48 2.27
CA ASP A 147 -6.44 -9.82 3.57
C ASP A 147 -7.73 -10.10 4.36
N LEU A 148 -7.56 -10.70 5.54
CA LEU A 148 -8.63 -11.11 6.44
C LEU A 148 -8.42 -10.47 7.82
N MET A 149 -9.51 -10.05 8.43
CA MET A 149 -9.52 -9.45 9.76
C MET A 149 -10.45 -10.24 10.68
N LEU A 150 -9.92 -10.67 11.82
CA LEU A 150 -10.70 -11.14 12.95
C LEU A 150 -11.29 -9.93 13.65
N HIS A 151 -12.62 -9.83 13.66
CA HIS A 151 -13.31 -8.78 14.40
C HIS A 151 -13.35 -9.15 15.88
N VAL A 152 -12.75 -8.30 16.71
CA VAL A 152 -12.60 -8.52 18.14
C VAL A 152 -13.24 -7.37 18.90
N THR A 153 -14.38 -7.63 19.53
CA THR A 153 -15.10 -6.65 20.34
C THR A 153 -14.34 -6.37 21.64
N ASP A 154 -14.12 -5.10 22.00
CA ASP A 154 -13.61 -4.72 23.33
C ASP A 154 -14.79 -4.46 24.29
N PRO A 155 -15.11 -5.38 25.22
CA PRO A 155 -16.22 -5.20 26.15
C PRO A 155 -16.01 -4.04 27.12
N ALA A 156 -14.76 -3.57 27.32
CA ALA A 156 -14.44 -2.46 28.19
C ALA A 156 -14.55 -1.10 27.49
N ARG A 157 -14.77 -1.07 26.17
CA ARG A 157 -14.90 0.16 25.39
C ARG A 157 -16.37 0.58 25.35
N SER A 158 -16.70 1.65 26.08
CA SER A 158 -18.03 2.27 25.97
C SER A 158 -18.22 2.85 24.57
N PRO A 159 -19.37 2.61 23.90
CA PRO A 159 -19.68 3.16 22.58
C PRO A 159 -19.71 4.70 22.57
N ASN A 160 -19.84 5.35 23.74
CA ASN A 160 -19.89 6.80 23.88
C ASN A 160 -18.53 7.45 24.25
N SER A 161 -17.45 6.67 24.35
CA SER A 161 -16.13 7.18 24.76
C SER A 161 -15.40 7.84 23.58
N ILE A 162 -15.42 9.17 23.55
CA ILE A 162 -14.70 9.96 22.55
C ILE A 162 -13.19 9.82 22.76
N ARG A 163 -12.51 9.27 21.73
CA ARG A 163 -11.10 9.45 21.34
C ARG A 163 -10.06 9.53 22.48
N LYS A 164 -10.11 8.65 23.47
CA LYS A 164 -8.93 8.34 24.30
C LYS A 164 -8.33 7.02 23.83
N PRO A 165 -7.00 6.88 23.67
CA PRO A 165 -6.40 5.56 23.50
C PRO A 165 -6.86 4.72 24.69
N SER A 166 -7.50 3.58 24.42
CA SER A 166 -8.11 2.81 25.49
C SER A 166 -7.04 2.46 26.52
N ALA A 167 -7.37 2.61 27.82
CA ALA A 167 -6.49 2.13 28.89
C ALA A 167 -6.22 0.61 28.75
N THR A 168 -7.02 -0.09 27.92
CA THR A 168 -6.92 -1.49 27.55
C THR A 168 -6.05 -1.75 26.32
N ARG A 169 -5.51 -0.77 25.59
CA ARG A 169 -4.80 -0.97 24.31
C ARG A 169 -3.70 -2.04 24.37
N LEU A 170 -2.85 -2.01 25.40
CA LEU A 170 -1.80 -3.03 25.58
C LEU A 170 -2.38 -4.42 25.88
N LYS A 171 -3.50 -4.49 26.62
CA LYS A 171 -4.22 -5.74 26.88
C LYS A 171 -4.86 -6.27 25.59
N ASN A 172 -5.48 -5.40 24.78
CA ASN A 172 -6.07 -5.73 23.49
C ASN A 172 -5.01 -6.25 22.52
N LEU A 173 -3.85 -5.61 22.41
CA LEU A 173 -2.74 -6.09 21.58
C LEU A 173 -2.23 -7.48 22.00
N ARG A 174 -2.13 -7.74 23.31
CA ARG A 174 -1.78 -9.08 23.82
C ARG A 174 -2.87 -10.11 23.48
N HIS A 175 -4.14 -9.72 23.61
CA HIS A 175 -5.27 -10.57 23.25
C HIS A 175 -5.28 -10.90 21.75
N TYR A 176 -5.09 -9.90 20.89
CA TYR A 176 -4.98 -10.09 19.43
C TYR A 176 -3.86 -11.05 19.07
N ARG A 177 -2.68 -10.91 19.70
CA ARG A 177 -1.57 -11.83 19.47
C ARG A 177 -1.93 -13.26 19.86
N LYS A 178 -2.65 -13.46 20.97
CA LYS A 178 -3.14 -14.80 21.37
C LYS A 178 -4.11 -15.39 20.34
N LEU A 179 -5.06 -14.59 19.87
CA LEU A 179 -6.02 -15.02 18.84
C LEU A 179 -5.32 -15.40 17.54
N LEU A 180 -4.39 -14.58 17.05
CA LEU A 180 -3.64 -14.86 15.84
C LEU A 180 -2.74 -16.09 15.97
N VAL A 181 -2.13 -16.32 17.14
CA VAL A 181 -1.37 -17.55 17.41
C VAL A 181 -2.27 -18.78 17.41
N ALA A 182 -3.49 -18.69 17.97
CA ALA A 182 -4.45 -19.78 17.96
C ALA A 182 -4.90 -20.12 16.53
N VAL A 183 -5.31 -19.13 15.74
CA VAL A 183 -5.69 -19.31 14.33
C VAL A 183 -4.51 -19.81 13.49
N SER A 184 -3.32 -19.24 13.69
CA SER A 184 -2.10 -19.71 13.01
C SER A 184 -1.80 -21.16 13.34
N SER A 185 -1.98 -21.58 14.60
CA SER A 185 -1.78 -22.97 15.01
C SER A 185 -2.80 -23.91 14.39
N ALA A 186 -4.07 -23.49 14.31
CA ALA A 186 -5.12 -24.26 13.65
C ALA A 186 -4.85 -24.43 12.15
N LEU A 187 -4.47 -23.35 11.46
CA LEU A 187 -4.08 -23.40 10.05
C LEU A 187 -2.84 -24.29 9.84
N LYS A 188 -1.86 -24.28 10.74
CA LYS A 188 -0.68 -25.15 10.65
C LYS A 188 -1.00 -26.65 10.75
N GLN A 189 -2.10 -27.01 11.40
CA GLN A 189 -2.54 -28.41 11.52
C GLN A 189 -3.19 -28.92 10.22
N ASP A 190 -3.68 -28.00 9.39
CA ASP A 190 -4.28 -28.33 8.11
C ASP A 190 -3.19 -28.50 7.03
N PRO A 191 -3.14 -29.64 6.30
CA PRO A 191 -2.11 -29.91 5.30
C PRO A 191 -2.16 -28.94 4.11
N ASN A 192 -3.28 -28.26 3.88
CA ASN A 192 -3.46 -27.31 2.80
C ASN A 192 -2.80 -25.96 3.08
N TYR A 193 -2.27 -25.70 4.28
CA TYR A 193 -1.74 -24.39 4.64
C TYR A 193 -0.27 -24.45 5.07
N THR A 194 0.47 -23.40 4.72
CA THR A 194 1.80 -23.11 5.24
C THR A 194 1.73 -21.75 5.93
N VAL A 195 2.14 -21.67 7.19
CA VAL A 195 1.93 -20.45 8.01
C VAL A 195 3.25 -19.89 8.52
N ASN A 196 3.47 -18.61 8.27
CA ASN A 196 4.56 -17.81 8.83
C ASN A 196 3.98 -16.78 9.78
N ILE A 197 4.42 -16.79 11.03
CA ILE A 197 3.99 -15.80 12.02
C ILE A 197 4.98 -14.64 11.96
N ASP A 198 4.50 -13.45 11.65
CA ASP A 198 5.36 -12.26 11.65
C ASP A 198 5.68 -11.85 13.09
N GLU A 199 6.96 -11.59 13.37
CA GLU A 199 7.42 -11.05 14.65
C GLU A 199 7.21 -9.54 14.78
N ALA A 200 6.42 -8.94 13.88
CA ALA A 200 6.26 -7.49 13.76
C ALA A 200 5.57 -6.84 14.99
N PRO A 201 5.80 -5.53 15.23
CA PRO A 201 5.20 -4.81 16.36
C PRO A 201 3.66 -4.77 16.34
N LYS A 202 3.06 -4.83 15.15
CA LYS A 202 1.62 -5.06 14.99
C LYS A 202 1.41 -6.56 14.74
N PRO A 203 0.62 -7.26 15.57
CA PRO A 203 0.46 -8.69 15.41
C PRO A 203 -0.33 -8.95 14.12
N GLY A 204 0.29 -9.70 13.22
CA GLY A 204 -0.29 -10.22 11.99
C GLY A 204 0.29 -11.61 11.74
N SER A 205 -0.39 -12.41 10.94
CA SER A 205 0.13 -13.71 10.51
C SER A 205 -0.09 -13.87 9.01
N THR A 206 0.92 -14.40 8.32
CA THR A 206 0.81 -14.72 6.90
C THR A 206 0.67 -16.23 6.72
N ALA A 207 -0.16 -16.63 5.77
CA ALA A 207 -0.31 -18.02 5.39
C ALA A 207 -0.33 -18.15 3.87
N ILE A 208 -0.07 -19.35 3.38
CA ILE A 208 -0.18 -19.69 1.96
C ILE A 208 -1.08 -20.92 1.88
N HIS A 209 -2.18 -20.80 1.15
CA HIS A 209 -3.00 -21.95 0.76
C HIS A 209 -2.26 -22.72 -0.34
N ARG A 210 -1.69 -23.89 -0.01
CA ARG A 210 -0.81 -24.68 -0.89
C ARG A 210 -1.48 -25.07 -2.21
N PRO A 211 -2.74 -25.54 -2.24
CA PRO A 211 -3.39 -25.94 -3.49
C PRO A 211 -3.47 -24.80 -4.51
N THR A 212 -3.83 -23.59 -4.08
CA THR A 212 -4.02 -22.44 -4.97
C THR A 212 -2.81 -21.50 -5.05
N GLY A 213 -1.85 -21.64 -4.14
CA GLY A 213 -0.75 -20.68 -3.95
C GLY A 213 -1.20 -19.30 -3.47
N LEU A 214 -2.42 -19.17 -2.94
CA LEU A 214 -2.97 -17.90 -2.47
C LEU A 214 -2.29 -17.48 -1.16
N GLN A 215 -1.65 -16.30 -1.18
CA GLN A 215 -1.15 -15.68 0.03
C GLN A 215 -2.31 -15.07 0.82
N ILE A 216 -2.33 -15.34 2.12
CA ILE A 216 -3.33 -14.89 3.07
C ILE A 216 -2.61 -14.06 4.13
N HIS A 217 -3.20 -12.93 4.50
CA HIS A 217 -2.74 -12.11 5.61
C HIS A 217 -3.88 -11.95 6.61
N LEU A 218 -3.62 -12.30 7.86
CA LEU A 218 -4.57 -12.27 8.97
C LEU A 218 -4.17 -11.19 9.96
N SER A 219 -5.16 -10.41 10.36
CA SER A 219 -5.03 -9.34 11.35
C SER A 219 -6.20 -9.35 12.32
N CYS A 220 -6.09 -8.61 13.43
CA CYS A 220 -7.20 -8.38 14.35
C CYS A 220 -7.54 -6.89 14.40
N GLY A 221 -8.81 -6.58 14.57
CA GLY A 221 -9.28 -5.21 14.76
C GLY A 221 -10.65 -5.16 15.43
N GLU A 222 -10.93 -4.06 16.12
CA GLU A 222 -12.26 -3.79 16.70
C GLU A 222 -13.24 -3.32 15.63
N GLU A 223 -12.76 -2.52 14.68
CA GLU A 223 -13.55 -1.95 13.61
C GLU A 223 -12.82 -2.16 12.29
N LEU A 224 -13.55 -1.98 11.19
CA LEU A 224 -12.94 -1.98 9.87
C LEU A 224 -11.90 -0.84 9.79
N PRO A 225 -10.76 -1.09 9.14
CA PRO A 225 -9.78 -0.03 8.93
C PRO A 225 -10.39 1.15 8.18
N ALA A 226 -10.28 2.35 8.75
CA ALA A 226 -10.86 3.58 8.19
C ALA A 226 -10.38 3.88 6.75
N TYR A 227 -9.18 3.43 6.36
CA TYR A 227 -8.68 3.62 4.99
C TYR A 227 -9.61 3.01 3.92
N ILE A 228 -10.43 2.00 4.27
CA ILE A 228 -11.30 1.32 3.32
C ILE A 228 -12.31 2.30 2.71
N GLU A 229 -12.96 3.10 3.56
CA GLU A 229 -13.96 4.10 3.15
C GLU A 229 -13.31 5.17 2.27
N TYR A 230 -12.21 5.78 2.72
CA TYR A 230 -11.45 6.76 1.94
C TYR A 230 -11.02 6.20 0.57
N THR A 231 -10.49 4.97 0.52
CA THR A 231 -10.08 4.36 -0.75
C THR A 231 -11.27 4.12 -1.69
N GLN A 232 -12.42 3.71 -1.16
CA GLN A 232 -13.64 3.54 -1.95
C GLN A 232 -14.16 4.87 -2.48
N ASP A 233 -14.14 5.92 -1.67
CA ASP A 233 -14.52 7.28 -2.07
C ASP A 233 -13.58 7.81 -3.16
N PHE A 234 -12.27 7.60 -3.03
CA PHE A 234 -11.32 7.99 -4.08
C PHE A 234 -11.59 7.26 -5.41
N LEU A 235 -11.95 5.97 -5.35
CA LEU A 235 -12.27 5.20 -6.54
C LEU A 235 -13.60 5.65 -7.18
N ALA A 236 -14.59 6.01 -6.36
CA ALA A 236 -15.85 6.55 -6.82
C ALA A 236 -15.67 7.94 -7.48
N GLU A 237 -14.85 8.79 -6.87
CA GLU A 237 -14.52 10.13 -7.36
C GLU A 237 -13.66 10.07 -8.65
N TYR A 238 -12.69 9.15 -8.70
CA TYR A 238 -11.79 8.96 -9.84
C TYR A 238 -11.75 7.51 -10.32
N PRO A 239 -12.65 7.10 -11.23
CA PRO A 239 -12.63 5.75 -11.80
C PRO A 239 -11.33 5.39 -12.54
N SER A 240 -10.58 6.38 -13.02
CA SER A 240 -9.25 6.17 -13.62
C SER A 240 -8.19 5.69 -12.63
N LEU A 241 -8.45 5.82 -11.32
CA LEU A 241 -7.54 5.39 -10.26
C LEU A 241 -7.20 3.90 -10.35
N ARG A 242 -8.16 3.03 -10.70
CA ARG A 242 -7.94 1.58 -10.77
C ARG A 242 -7.01 1.17 -11.92
N PRO A 243 -7.24 1.56 -13.19
CA PRO A 243 -6.30 1.28 -14.28
C PRO A 243 -4.89 1.83 -14.02
N LEU A 244 -4.80 3.05 -13.47
CA LEU A 244 -3.51 3.67 -13.11
C LEU A 244 -2.81 2.91 -11.98
N TYR A 245 -3.55 2.49 -10.95
CA TYR A 245 -3.02 1.67 -9.87
C TYR A 245 -2.45 0.35 -10.37
N ILE A 246 -3.19 -0.39 -11.21
CA ILE A 246 -2.74 -1.67 -11.76
C ILE A 246 -1.44 -1.50 -12.55
N THR A 247 -1.39 -0.47 -13.41
CA THR A 247 -0.24 -0.22 -14.28
C THR A 247 0.99 0.20 -13.46
N THR A 248 0.83 1.17 -12.57
CA THR A 248 1.91 1.66 -11.70
C THR A 248 2.39 0.57 -10.73
N ARG A 249 1.46 -0.21 -10.16
CA ARG A 249 1.79 -1.37 -9.34
C ARG A 249 2.68 -2.35 -10.11
N LEU A 250 2.34 -2.71 -11.34
CA LEU A 250 3.16 -3.64 -12.14
C LEU A 250 4.54 -3.08 -12.51
N ILE A 251 4.64 -1.78 -12.79
CA ILE A 251 5.93 -1.11 -12.98
C ILE A 251 6.83 -1.30 -11.76
N LEU A 252 6.29 -1.17 -10.55
CA LEU A 252 7.01 -1.34 -9.29
C LEU A 252 7.24 -2.81 -8.94
N GLU A 253 6.24 -3.67 -9.10
CA GLU A 253 6.26 -5.08 -8.74
C GLU A 253 7.29 -5.87 -9.56
N THR A 254 7.40 -5.57 -10.86
CA THR A 254 8.45 -6.14 -11.74
C THR A 254 9.86 -5.80 -11.29
N ARG A 255 10.03 -4.68 -10.55
CA ARG A 255 11.30 -4.21 -9.99
C ARG A 255 11.46 -4.58 -8.50
N GLY A 256 10.51 -5.34 -7.94
CA GLY A 256 10.51 -5.73 -6.54
C GLY A 256 10.31 -4.56 -5.58
N LEU A 257 9.69 -3.45 -6.03
CA LEU A 257 9.47 -2.21 -5.26
C LEU A 257 8.05 -2.10 -4.66
N PHE A 258 7.26 -3.17 -4.73
CA PHE A 258 5.87 -3.20 -4.27
C PHE A 258 5.58 -4.43 -3.39
N GLY A 259 4.68 -4.28 -2.41
CA GLY A 259 4.08 -5.40 -1.66
C GLY A 259 4.87 -5.82 -0.41
N SER A 260 4.79 -7.12 -0.07
CA SER A 260 5.36 -7.69 1.17
C SER A 260 6.89 -7.78 1.19
N ALA A 261 7.56 -7.40 0.10
CA ALA A 261 9.00 -7.23 0.09
C ALA A 261 9.40 -6.16 1.12
N LYS A 262 10.43 -6.44 1.93
CA LYS A 262 10.90 -5.50 2.95
C LYS A 262 11.22 -4.15 2.31
N PHE A 263 10.73 -3.08 2.93
CA PHE A 263 10.99 -1.69 2.56
C PHE A 263 10.40 -1.20 1.22
N SER A 264 9.46 -1.95 0.65
CA SER A 264 8.70 -1.58 -0.55
C SER A 264 7.46 -0.74 -0.23
N ILE A 265 6.87 -0.13 -1.25
CA ILE A 265 5.60 0.58 -1.09
C ILE A 265 4.45 -0.42 -0.91
N ASP A 266 3.56 -0.14 0.04
CA ASP A 266 2.37 -0.95 0.27
C ASP A 266 1.19 -0.51 -0.62
N PRO A 267 0.15 -1.37 -0.76
CA PRO A 267 -1.01 -1.06 -1.59
C PRO A 267 -1.73 0.25 -1.22
N VAL A 268 -1.88 0.54 0.08
CA VAL A 268 -2.64 1.69 0.57
C VAL A 268 -1.87 2.98 0.32
N ALA A 269 -0.55 2.98 0.54
CA ALA A 269 0.32 4.10 0.23
C ALA A 269 0.29 4.43 -1.28
N LEU A 270 0.38 3.41 -2.15
CA LEU A 270 0.32 3.63 -3.61
C LEU A 270 -1.05 4.15 -4.06
N GLN A 271 -2.15 3.59 -3.54
CA GLN A 271 -3.51 4.07 -3.82
C GLN A 271 -3.67 5.53 -3.39
N THR A 272 -3.16 5.88 -2.20
CA THR A 272 -3.26 7.25 -1.65
C THR A 272 -2.44 8.25 -2.47
N ILE A 273 -1.21 7.90 -2.89
CA ILE A 273 -0.38 8.75 -3.74
C ILE A 273 -1.05 9.00 -5.10
N LEU A 274 -1.61 7.97 -5.73
CA LEU A 274 -2.33 8.11 -6.99
C LEU A 274 -3.62 8.95 -6.82
N ALA A 275 -4.36 8.74 -5.74
CA ALA A 275 -5.53 9.56 -5.42
C ALA A 275 -5.15 11.03 -5.20
N ALA A 276 -4.09 11.30 -4.44
CA ALA A 276 -3.55 12.65 -4.24
C ALA A 276 -3.17 13.29 -5.58
N PHE A 277 -2.47 12.57 -6.44
CA PHE A 277 -2.13 13.05 -7.78
C PHE A 277 -3.35 13.44 -8.60
N LEU A 278 -4.38 12.58 -8.64
CA LEU A 278 -5.61 12.86 -9.38
C LEU A 278 -6.36 14.06 -8.80
N LYS A 279 -6.40 14.20 -7.47
CA LYS A 279 -7.01 15.36 -6.79
C LYS A 279 -6.24 16.66 -7.05
N ILE A 280 -4.92 16.65 -7.00
CA ILE A 280 -4.07 17.82 -7.34
C ILE A 280 -4.31 18.27 -8.78
N ASN A 281 -4.58 17.31 -9.68
CA ASN A 281 -4.81 17.56 -11.10
C ASN A 281 -6.30 17.47 -11.47
N HIS A 282 -7.20 17.78 -10.52
CA HIS A 282 -8.64 17.73 -10.78
C HIS A 282 -9.02 18.60 -11.97
N GLY A 283 -9.80 18.05 -12.90
CA GLY A 283 -10.20 18.73 -14.13
C GLY A 283 -9.12 18.86 -15.21
N ARG A 284 -7.86 18.49 -14.94
CA ARG A 284 -6.76 18.61 -15.91
C ARG A 284 -6.86 17.61 -17.06
N PHE A 285 -7.32 16.39 -16.79
CA PHE A 285 -7.35 15.30 -17.76
C PHE A 285 -8.75 15.17 -18.38
N PRO A 286 -8.93 15.49 -19.68
CA PRO A 286 -10.24 15.43 -20.32
C PRO A 286 -10.78 14.00 -20.38
N ARG A 287 -12.09 13.85 -20.29
CA ARG A 287 -12.76 12.64 -20.78
C ARG A 287 -12.81 12.73 -22.30
N SER A 288 -12.20 11.77 -23.01
CA SER A 288 -12.29 11.72 -24.47
C SER A 288 -13.68 11.25 -24.90
N THR A 289 -14.09 11.63 -26.11
CA THR A 289 -15.32 11.15 -26.77
C THR A 289 -15.32 9.64 -26.98
N ALA A 290 -14.14 9.00 -26.98
CA ALA A 290 -13.95 7.55 -27.05
C ALA A 290 -13.79 6.86 -25.67
N GLY A 291 -13.98 7.58 -24.57
CA GLY A 291 -13.85 7.08 -23.19
C GLY A 291 -12.80 7.82 -22.36
N ALA A 292 -12.58 7.39 -21.11
CA ALA A 292 -11.59 8.03 -20.22
C ALA A 292 -10.16 7.87 -20.75
N SER A 293 -9.34 8.93 -20.81
CA SER A 293 -7.90 8.79 -21.13
C SER A 293 -7.10 8.37 -19.89
N TYR A 294 -6.12 7.50 -20.08
CA TYR A 294 -5.24 6.95 -19.04
C TYR A 294 -3.74 7.21 -19.32
N ALA A 295 -3.35 7.35 -20.58
CA ALA A 295 -1.97 7.56 -21.02
C ALA A 295 -1.42 8.89 -20.49
N GLU A 296 -2.16 9.99 -20.69
CA GLU A 296 -1.78 11.31 -20.19
C GLU A 296 -1.63 11.34 -18.66
N PRO A 297 -2.63 10.92 -17.85
CA PRO A 297 -2.47 10.92 -16.39
C PRO A 297 -1.38 9.95 -15.93
N LEU A 298 -1.15 8.82 -16.60
CA LEU A 298 -0.04 7.92 -16.28
C LEU A 298 1.31 8.60 -16.51
N LEU A 299 1.53 9.22 -17.69
CA LEU A 299 2.79 9.90 -17.99
C LEU A 299 3.03 11.07 -17.03
N ALA A 300 2.00 11.89 -16.79
CA ALA A 300 2.09 13.01 -15.86
C ALA A 300 2.38 12.53 -14.42
N PHE A 301 1.79 11.41 -13.99
CA PHE A 301 2.10 10.78 -12.71
C PHE A 301 3.57 10.34 -12.64
N LEU A 302 4.02 9.56 -13.63
CA LEU A 302 5.39 9.04 -13.66
C LEU A 302 6.43 10.14 -13.73
N HIS A 303 6.17 11.22 -14.49
CA HIS A 303 7.02 12.40 -14.52
C HIS A 303 7.05 13.12 -13.16
N THR A 304 5.87 13.41 -12.60
CA THR A 304 5.77 14.15 -11.33
C THR A 304 6.52 13.42 -10.21
N PHE A 305 6.25 12.12 -10.02
CA PHE A 305 6.85 11.34 -8.94
C PHE A 305 8.22 10.73 -9.29
N GLY A 306 8.62 10.76 -10.56
CA GLY A 306 9.93 10.29 -11.01
C GLY A 306 11.00 11.37 -10.89
N SER A 307 10.72 12.56 -11.40
CA SER A 307 11.69 13.66 -11.50
C SER A 307 11.14 15.03 -11.10
N GLY A 308 9.80 15.21 -11.08
CA GLY A 308 9.17 16.50 -10.82
C GLY A 308 9.18 16.95 -9.35
N ILE A 309 9.28 16.01 -8.40
CA ILE A 309 9.39 16.28 -6.96
C ILE A 309 10.44 15.39 -6.31
N ASP A 310 11.09 15.87 -5.25
CA ASP A 310 11.99 15.08 -4.41
C ASP A 310 11.22 14.44 -3.24
N LEU A 311 10.90 13.14 -3.36
CA LEU A 311 10.19 12.38 -2.33
C LEU A 311 11.04 12.09 -1.08
N THR A 312 12.36 12.28 -1.16
CA THR A 312 13.22 12.12 0.02
C THR A 312 13.00 13.25 1.02
N THR A 313 12.66 14.45 0.55
CA THR A 313 12.44 15.64 1.37
C THR A 313 10.96 16.07 1.45
N THR A 314 10.14 15.62 0.50
CA THR A 314 8.74 16.03 0.34
C THR A 314 7.78 14.88 0.67
N GLY A 315 6.72 15.19 1.41
CA GLY A 315 5.59 14.29 1.69
C GLY A 315 4.37 14.60 0.82
N VAL A 316 3.47 13.64 0.74
CA VAL A 316 2.25 13.69 -0.08
C VAL A 316 1.02 13.61 0.82
N ALA A 317 0.06 14.51 0.62
CA ALA A 317 -1.24 14.49 1.28
C ALA A 317 -2.35 14.39 0.23
N VAL A 318 -3.36 13.56 0.50
CA VAL A 318 -4.57 13.44 -0.34
C VAL A 318 -5.68 14.38 0.16
N ASP A 319 -5.62 14.77 1.43
CA ASP A 319 -6.60 15.61 2.09
C ASP A 319 -5.94 16.55 3.12
N PRO A 320 -5.88 17.87 2.86
CA PRO A 320 -6.11 18.48 1.55
C PRO A 320 -5.08 17.97 0.52
N PRO A 321 -5.43 17.88 -0.78
CA PRO A 321 -4.53 17.34 -1.80
C PRO A 321 -3.35 18.28 -2.04
N GLY A 322 -2.12 17.77 -1.85
CA GLY A 322 -0.92 18.58 -2.05
C GLY A 322 0.37 17.90 -1.62
N PHE A 323 1.45 18.65 -1.81
CA PHE A 323 2.80 18.29 -1.35
C PHE A 323 3.17 19.13 -0.13
N PHE A 324 3.91 18.55 0.81
CA PHE A 324 4.37 19.26 2.00
C PHE A 324 5.82 18.91 2.32
N ASN A 325 6.56 19.88 2.83
CA ASN A 325 7.97 19.78 3.18
C ASN A 325 8.27 20.71 4.38
N ALA A 326 9.54 20.81 4.76
CA ALA A 326 9.95 21.65 5.88
C ALA A 326 9.49 23.12 5.75
N ASP A 327 9.57 23.68 4.55
CA ASP A 327 9.31 25.10 4.32
C ASP A 327 7.82 25.39 4.23
N SER A 328 7.06 24.58 3.49
CA SER A 328 5.60 24.72 3.38
C SER A 328 4.91 24.52 4.73
N VAL A 329 5.36 23.55 5.54
CA VAL A 329 4.82 23.36 6.90
C VAL A 329 5.16 24.56 7.80
N LYS A 330 6.38 25.10 7.71
CA LYS A 330 6.76 26.30 8.47
C LYS A 330 5.93 27.51 8.05
N ALA A 331 5.71 27.70 6.75
CA ALA A 331 4.89 28.77 6.22
C ALA A 331 3.41 28.65 6.65
N ALA A 332 2.84 27.44 6.57
CA ALA A 332 1.48 27.17 7.03
C ALA A 332 1.31 27.39 8.54
N ALA A 333 2.34 27.08 9.34
CA ALA A 333 2.33 27.34 10.77
C ALA A 333 2.49 28.82 11.14
N ALA A 334 3.05 29.64 10.25
CA ALA A 334 3.22 31.07 10.43
C ALA A 334 2.02 31.90 9.96
N THR A 335 1.06 31.28 9.26
CA THR A 335 -0.14 31.96 8.77
C THR A 335 -1.16 32.09 9.92
N PRO A 336 -1.54 33.30 10.36
CA PRO A 336 -2.51 33.46 11.44
C PRO A 336 -3.87 32.92 10.98
N THR A 337 -4.30 31.81 11.57
CA THR A 337 -5.67 31.33 11.36
C THR A 337 -6.51 32.05 12.42
N THR A 338 -7.13 33.17 12.03
CA THR A 338 -7.94 34.08 12.88
C THR A 338 -7.20 34.84 14.01
N PRO A 339 -7.69 36.03 14.43
CA PRO A 339 -7.15 36.76 15.57
C PRO A 339 -7.71 36.16 16.87
N SER A 340 -7.19 35.00 17.29
CA SER A 340 -7.49 34.41 18.59
C SER A 340 -6.47 34.88 19.64
N THR A 341 -7.01 35.21 20.81
CA THR A 341 -6.36 35.70 22.03
C THR A 341 -5.13 34.90 22.45
N GLU A 342 -4.19 35.58 23.12
CA GLU A 342 -2.86 35.23 23.65
C GLU A 342 -2.59 33.86 24.32
N TYR A 343 -3.52 32.91 24.29
CA TYR A 343 -3.37 31.60 24.95
C TYR A 343 -3.51 30.46 23.93
N ASP A 344 -2.38 29.75 23.72
CA ASP A 344 -2.22 28.44 23.05
C ASP A 344 -2.11 28.38 21.50
N ALA A 345 -1.05 29.00 20.95
CA ALA A 345 -0.68 28.95 19.54
C ALA A 345 -0.40 27.54 18.92
N GLU A 346 -0.32 26.47 19.72
CA GLU A 346 -0.20 25.08 19.20
C GLU A 346 -1.57 24.39 18.99
N ASP A 347 -2.63 24.83 19.67
CA ASP A 347 -3.95 24.20 19.57
C ASP A 347 -4.77 24.70 18.37
N ASP A 348 -4.43 25.86 17.81
CA ASP A 348 -5.13 26.51 16.69
C ASP A 348 -4.74 26.00 15.28
N LEU A 349 -3.72 25.14 15.16
CA LEU A 349 -3.32 24.61 13.85
C LEU A 349 -4.32 23.57 13.31
N PRO A 350 -4.71 23.64 12.02
CA PRO A 350 -5.52 22.60 11.39
C PRO A 350 -4.89 21.22 11.56
N ALA A 351 -5.74 20.20 11.79
CA ALA A 351 -5.27 18.85 12.14
C ALA A 351 -4.31 18.25 11.11
N HIS A 352 -4.55 18.49 9.81
CA HIS A 352 -3.69 18.03 8.73
C HIS A 352 -2.29 18.67 8.79
N ILE A 353 -2.18 19.98 9.09
CA ILE A 353 -0.89 20.68 9.24
C ILE A 353 -0.13 20.17 10.46
N ARG A 354 -0.81 19.93 11.59
CA ARG A 354 -0.18 19.30 12.77
C ARG A 354 0.41 17.94 12.42
N GLY A 355 -0.33 17.15 11.65
CA GLY A 355 0.12 15.88 11.09
C GLY A 355 1.39 16.03 10.25
N GLN A 356 1.36 16.91 9.26
CA GLN A 356 2.50 17.17 8.37
C GLN A 356 3.74 17.61 9.15
N ARG A 357 3.58 18.49 10.14
CA ARG A 357 4.66 18.92 11.04
C ARG A 357 5.25 17.75 11.81
N ALA A 358 4.43 16.87 12.39
CA ALA A 358 4.91 15.69 13.10
C ALA A 358 5.71 14.75 12.17
N LEU A 359 5.20 14.53 10.95
CA LEU A 359 5.85 13.66 9.95
C LEU A 359 7.20 14.23 9.49
N ILE A 360 7.26 15.52 9.16
CA ILE A 360 8.51 16.18 8.75
C ILE A 360 9.51 16.23 9.91
N THR A 361 9.07 16.52 11.14
CA THR A 361 9.93 16.48 12.32
C THR A 361 10.49 15.08 12.56
N ALA A 362 9.72 14.02 12.33
CA ALA A 362 10.21 12.65 12.43
C ALA A 362 11.35 12.39 11.42
N LYS A 363 11.23 12.84 10.17
CA LYS A 363 12.30 12.74 9.15
C LYS A 363 13.54 13.54 9.55
N LYS A 364 13.37 14.78 10.03
CA LYS A 364 14.49 15.61 10.52
C LYS A 364 15.22 14.97 11.70
N ASN A 365 14.48 14.45 12.68
CA ASN A 365 15.06 13.79 13.84
C ASN A 365 15.84 12.53 13.42
N ALA A 366 15.32 11.76 12.46
CA ALA A 366 16.05 10.63 11.90
C ALA A 366 17.37 11.06 11.22
N ALA A 367 17.37 12.16 10.48
CA ALA A 367 18.56 12.72 9.86
C ALA A 367 19.61 13.15 10.91
N VAL A 368 19.18 13.86 11.96
CA VAL A 368 20.04 14.27 13.09
C VAL A 368 20.63 13.05 13.81
N GLN A 369 19.88 11.95 13.89
CA GLN A 369 20.35 10.69 14.47
C GLN A 369 21.22 9.86 13.52
N GLY A 370 21.53 10.36 12.31
CA GLY A 370 22.31 9.63 11.30
C GLY A 370 21.55 8.49 10.62
N ASN A 371 20.24 8.33 10.86
CA ASN A 371 19.44 7.30 10.22
C ASN A 371 18.92 7.78 8.86
N LYS A 372 19.79 7.72 7.85
CA LYS A 372 19.51 8.17 6.49
C LYS A 372 18.28 7.48 5.88
N ALA A 373 18.14 6.16 6.06
CA ALA A 373 17.01 5.40 5.52
C ALA A 373 15.65 5.91 6.04
N LEU A 374 15.54 6.19 7.35
CA LEU A 374 14.32 6.78 7.93
C LEU A 374 14.14 8.26 7.57
N ALA A 375 15.24 9.00 7.38
CA ALA A 375 15.20 10.41 7.00
C ALA A 375 14.68 10.61 5.57
N GLU A 376 15.02 9.71 4.65
CA GLU A 376 14.72 9.81 3.21
C GLU A 376 13.53 8.93 2.80
N ARG A 377 12.89 8.24 3.74
CA ARG A 377 11.76 7.35 3.47
C ARG A 377 10.57 8.07 2.82
N LEU A 378 9.77 7.32 2.08
CA LEU A 378 8.56 7.81 1.47
C LEU A 378 7.61 8.31 2.57
N CYS A 379 7.05 9.51 2.38
CA CYS A 379 6.15 10.10 3.36
C CYS A 379 4.78 10.37 2.74
N VAL A 380 3.77 9.66 3.23
CA VAL A 380 2.39 9.77 2.73
C VAL A 380 1.47 9.94 3.92
N GLN A 381 0.79 11.07 4.01
CA GLN A 381 -0.11 11.36 5.12
C GLN A 381 -1.40 10.53 5.01
N ASP A 382 -1.75 9.80 6.08
CA ASP A 382 -3.00 9.06 6.17
C ASP A 382 -4.19 10.02 6.38
N PRO A 383 -5.18 10.07 5.48
CA PRO A 383 -6.33 10.97 5.62
C PRO A 383 -7.25 10.58 6.79
N ALA A 384 -7.24 9.32 7.22
CA ALA A 384 -8.01 8.88 8.39
C ALA A 384 -7.28 9.17 9.71
N ASN A 385 -5.98 9.45 9.66
CA ASN A 385 -5.17 9.80 10.82
C ASN A 385 -3.92 10.58 10.39
N TYR A 386 -4.02 11.91 10.36
CA TYR A 386 -2.96 12.79 9.85
C TYR A 386 -1.57 12.63 10.50
N LEU A 387 -1.45 11.99 11.67
CA LEU A 387 -0.18 11.70 12.33
C LEU A 387 0.49 10.42 11.83
N ARG A 388 -0.21 9.62 11.03
CA ARG A 388 0.28 8.35 10.50
C ARG A 388 0.87 8.52 9.11
N ASP A 389 2.05 7.94 8.94
CA ASP A 389 2.75 7.82 7.68
C ASP A 389 2.40 6.48 7.01
N LEU A 390 1.65 6.52 5.91
CA LEU A 390 1.38 5.34 5.08
C LEU A 390 2.63 4.87 4.35
N GLY A 391 3.53 5.78 3.97
CA GLY A 391 4.83 5.44 3.36
C GLY A 391 5.85 4.91 4.35
N GLY A 392 5.51 4.84 5.64
CA GLY A 392 6.46 4.63 6.73
C GLY A 392 7.20 3.29 6.72
N SER A 393 6.73 2.30 5.97
CA SER A 393 7.43 1.03 5.71
C SER A 393 8.44 1.14 4.58
N CYS A 394 8.28 2.08 3.65
CA CYS A 394 9.04 2.17 2.41
C CYS A 394 10.31 3.03 2.58
N MET A 395 11.48 2.37 2.57
CA MET A 395 12.79 3.03 2.68
C MET A 395 13.51 3.14 1.32
N ARG A 396 12.90 2.64 0.25
CA ARG A 396 13.48 2.57 -1.10
C ARG A 396 12.98 3.71 -1.99
N THR A 397 12.80 4.90 -1.40
CA THR A 397 12.22 6.08 -2.05
C THR A 397 12.93 6.44 -3.35
N VAL A 398 14.27 6.50 -3.32
CA VAL A 398 15.10 6.84 -4.49
C VAL A 398 14.92 5.80 -5.61
N GLU A 399 14.83 4.52 -5.27
CA GLU A 399 14.61 3.46 -6.25
C GLU A 399 13.20 3.53 -6.87
N ILE A 400 12.19 3.95 -6.10
CA ILE A 400 10.84 4.21 -6.59
C ILE A 400 10.84 5.39 -7.58
N GLN A 401 11.48 6.51 -7.21
CA GLN A 401 11.59 7.67 -8.11
C GLN A 401 12.30 7.29 -9.42
N SER A 402 13.44 6.60 -9.32
CA SER A 402 14.15 6.11 -10.50
C SER A 402 13.30 5.13 -11.32
N ALA A 403 12.48 4.28 -10.68
CA ALA A 403 11.59 3.38 -11.40
C ALA A 403 10.51 4.14 -12.19
N PHE A 404 9.95 5.21 -11.63
CA PHE A 404 8.97 6.06 -12.29
C PHE A 404 9.59 6.87 -13.43
N GLU A 405 10.74 7.51 -13.19
CA GLU A 405 11.46 8.27 -14.22
C GLU A 405 11.83 7.37 -15.41
N ASN A 406 12.40 6.19 -15.14
CA ASN A 406 12.73 5.23 -16.20
C ASN A 406 11.50 4.76 -16.97
N ALA A 407 10.34 4.60 -16.31
CA ALA A 407 9.11 4.24 -16.98
C ALA A 407 8.58 5.38 -17.85
N TYR A 408 8.60 6.62 -17.35
CA TYR A 408 8.23 7.82 -18.09
C TYR A 408 9.04 7.97 -19.37
N THR A 409 10.38 7.93 -19.27
CA THR A 409 11.28 8.09 -20.42
C THR A 409 11.02 7.03 -21.49
N ARG A 410 10.79 5.78 -21.08
CA ARG A 410 10.55 4.68 -22.03
C ARG A 410 9.19 4.76 -22.70
N LEU A 411 8.14 5.07 -21.95
CA LEU A 411 6.80 5.23 -22.52
C LEU A 411 6.77 6.42 -23.47
N SER A 412 7.37 7.55 -23.08
CA SER A 412 7.43 8.75 -23.93
C SER A 412 8.18 8.44 -25.23
N ALA A 413 9.36 7.84 -25.15
CA ALA A 413 10.11 7.43 -26.34
C ALA A 413 9.33 6.42 -27.21
N ALA A 414 8.60 5.47 -26.61
CA ALA A 414 7.80 4.51 -27.36
C ALA A 414 6.56 5.14 -28.03
N ILE A 415 5.99 6.20 -27.43
CA ILE A 415 4.92 7.00 -28.01
C ILE A 415 5.44 7.85 -29.17
N ASP A 416 6.57 8.52 -28.99
CA ASP A 416 7.16 9.39 -30.02
C ASP A 416 7.58 8.60 -31.26
N ASN A 417 8.04 7.36 -31.07
CA ASN A 417 8.39 6.44 -32.16
C ASN A 417 7.19 5.59 -32.65
N TRP A 418 5.96 5.93 -32.24
CA TRP A 418 4.78 5.18 -32.69
C TRP A 418 4.39 5.54 -34.11
N GLU A 419 4.47 4.55 -34.99
CA GLU A 419 3.96 4.64 -36.35
C GLU A 419 2.72 3.76 -36.46
N PRO A 420 1.57 4.27 -36.95
CA PRO A 420 0.38 3.46 -37.18
C PRO A 420 0.70 2.24 -38.05
N SER A 421 0.36 1.04 -37.58
CA SER A 421 0.66 -0.20 -38.30
C SER A 421 0.00 -0.22 -39.69
N ASP A 422 0.77 -0.55 -40.74
CA ASP A 422 0.21 -1.00 -42.02
C ASP A 422 -0.53 -2.33 -41.77
N PRO A 423 -1.75 -2.53 -42.31
CA PRO A 423 -2.47 -3.80 -42.24
C PRO A 423 -1.65 -5.04 -42.63
N ARG A 424 -0.54 -4.88 -43.34
CA ARG A 424 0.35 -5.93 -43.82
C ARG A 424 1.46 -6.36 -42.83
N ASP A 425 1.73 -5.61 -41.77
CA ASP A 425 2.87 -5.82 -40.85
C ASP A 425 2.58 -6.74 -39.65
N GLY A 426 1.92 -7.88 -39.87
CA GLY A 426 1.79 -8.90 -38.83
C GLY A 426 0.87 -8.53 -37.65
N GLY A 427 -0.05 -7.59 -37.85
CA GLY A 427 -1.16 -7.26 -36.95
C GLY A 427 -0.77 -6.48 -35.68
N PRO A 428 -1.74 -5.75 -35.07
CA PRO A 428 -1.52 -4.89 -33.89
C PRO A 428 -1.13 -5.65 -32.60
N LEU A 429 -1.14 -6.98 -32.63
CA LEU A 429 -0.80 -7.85 -31.49
C LEU A 429 0.71 -8.01 -31.28
N SER A 430 1.55 -7.53 -32.19
CA SER A 430 3.02 -7.66 -32.11
C SER A 430 3.70 -6.48 -31.42
N ARG A 431 3.12 -5.26 -31.49
CA ARG A 431 3.69 -4.02 -30.95
C ARG A 431 3.01 -3.63 -29.64
N SER A 432 3.81 -3.23 -28.65
CA SER A 432 3.31 -2.74 -27.36
C SER A 432 4.14 -1.55 -26.89
N ILE A 433 3.46 -0.47 -26.51
CA ILE A 433 4.07 0.69 -25.85
C ILE A 433 4.29 0.36 -24.38
N LEU A 434 3.31 -0.25 -23.71
CA LEU A 434 3.35 -0.49 -22.27
C LEU A 434 4.47 -1.48 -21.88
N SER A 435 4.77 -2.44 -22.75
CA SER A 435 5.82 -3.42 -22.50
C SER A 435 7.21 -2.78 -22.38
N SER A 436 7.45 -1.62 -23.00
CA SER A 436 8.71 -0.87 -22.89
C SER A 436 9.03 -0.49 -21.43
N ALA A 437 8.00 -0.17 -20.63
CA ALA A 437 8.13 0.14 -19.22
C ALA A 437 8.11 -1.10 -18.31
N LEU A 438 7.28 -2.10 -18.63
CA LEU A 438 7.09 -3.30 -17.82
C LEU A 438 8.25 -4.30 -17.99
N ARG A 439 8.57 -4.67 -19.24
CA ARG A 439 9.55 -5.72 -19.60
C ARG A 439 9.42 -6.96 -18.72
N ALA A 440 8.21 -7.51 -18.66
CA ALA A 440 7.82 -8.50 -17.67
C ALA A 440 7.62 -9.90 -18.28
N ASN A 441 7.80 -10.92 -17.45
CA ASN A 441 7.42 -12.30 -17.70
C ASN A 441 6.25 -12.67 -16.77
N PHE A 442 5.22 -13.32 -17.32
CA PHE A 442 3.96 -13.64 -16.66
C PHE A 442 3.77 -15.15 -16.47
N GLU A 443 4.77 -16.00 -16.71
CA GLU A 443 4.61 -17.46 -16.61
C GLU A 443 4.20 -17.91 -15.21
N ASP A 444 4.89 -17.40 -14.18
CA ASP A 444 4.57 -17.76 -12.79
C ASP A 444 3.21 -17.19 -12.37
N PHE A 445 2.82 -16.05 -12.94
CA PHE A 445 1.48 -15.47 -12.77
C PHE A 445 0.41 -16.38 -13.39
N GLU A 446 0.55 -16.76 -14.65
CA GLU A 446 -0.39 -17.64 -15.35
C GLU A 446 -0.46 -19.04 -14.70
N ALA A 447 0.68 -19.60 -14.30
CA ALA A 447 0.72 -20.85 -13.56
C ALA A 447 -0.07 -20.76 -12.24
N ARG A 448 -0.02 -19.62 -11.55
CA ARG A 448 -0.83 -19.39 -10.35
C ARG A 448 -2.32 -19.26 -10.68
N ARG A 449 -2.69 -18.55 -11.75
CA ARG A 449 -4.10 -18.45 -12.18
C ARG A 449 -4.72 -19.81 -12.44
N THR A 450 -4.00 -20.67 -13.18
CA THR A 450 -4.43 -22.04 -13.45
C THR A 450 -4.58 -22.85 -12.16
N LYS A 451 -3.66 -22.71 -11.19
CA LYS A 451 -3.78 -23.37 -9.88
C LYS A 451 -4.97 -22.89 -9.04
N ILE A 452 -5.34 -21.62 -9.14
CA ILE A 452 -6.51 -21.10 -8.45
C ILE A 452 -7.78 -21.79 -8.98
N VAL A 453 -7.91 -21.92 -10.31
CA VAL A 453 -9.10 -22.52 -10.94
C VAL A 453 -9.12 -24.05 -10.89
N GLY A 454 -7.96 -24.71 -11.01
CA GLY A 454 -7.86 -26.17 -11.10
C GLY A 454 -8.28 -26.97 -9.85
N ASN A 455 -8.58 -26.30 -8.73
CA ASN A 455 -9.20 -26.93 -7.56
C ASN A 455 -10.73 -26.75 -7.52
N GLY A 456 -11.31 -26.10 -8.53
CA GLY A 456 -12.75 -25.85 -8.65
C GLY A 456 -13.51 -26.85 -9.53
N GLU A 457 -12.89 -27.93 -10.01
CA GLU A 457 -13.66 -29.01 -10.63
C GLU A 457 -14.40 -29.80 -9.54
N PRO A 458 -15.74 -29.90 -9.60
CA PRO A 458 -16.44 -30.85 -8.76
C PRO A 458 -15.97 -32.25 -9.14
N SER A 459 -15.62 -33.04 -8.13
CA SER A 459 -15.34 -34.46 -8.29
C SER A 459 -16.57 -35.17 -8.84
N ASP A 460 -16.66 -35.29 -10.17
CA ASP A 460 -17.53 -36.27 -10.82
C ASP A 460 -16.98 -37.66 -10.49
N GLN A 461 -17.44 -38.22 -9.37
CA GLN A 461 -17.35 -39.65 -9.15
C GLN A 461 -18.27 -40.32 -10.18
N PRO A 462 -17.77 -41.24 -11.01
CA PRO A 462 -18.64 -41.99 -11.90
C PRO A 462 -19.57 -42.85 -11.04
N LEU A 463 -20.87 -42.62 -11.21
CA LEU A 463 -21.93 -43.49 -10.72
C LEU A 463 -21.61 -44.93 -11.11
N GLY A 464 -21.22 -45.72 -10.11
CA GLY A 464 -21.06 -47.16 -10.24
C GLY A 464 -22.35 -47.76 -10.77
N THR A 465 -22.30 -48.27 -11.99
CA THR A 465 -23.33 -49.12 -12.56
C THR A 465 -23.40 -50.39 -11.73
N ARG A 466 -24.48 -50.53 -10.94
CA ARG A 466 -24.96 -51.83 -10.49
C ARG A 466 -25.37 -52.64 -11.72
N LYS A 467 -24.65 -53.74 -11.97
CA LYS A 467 -25.26 -55.05 -12.28
C LYS A 467 -24.42 -56.13 -11.63
#